data_AF-A0A353KQS0-F1
#
_entry.id   AF-A0A353KQS0-F1
#
_cell.length_a   1.000
_cell.length_b   1.000
_cell.length_c   1.000
_cell.angle_alpha   90.00
_cell.angle_beta   90.00
_cell.angle_gamma   90.00
#
_symmetry.space_group_name_H-M   'P 1'
#
loop_
_entity.id
_entity.type
_entity.pdbx_description
1 polymer ?
#
loop_
_entity_poly.entity_id
_entity_poly.type
_entity_poly.pdbx_seq_one_letter_code
_entity_poly.pdbx_strand_id
1 'polypeptide(L)'
;MSYIRPDFLLTNETAVRLYEKYAAKKPIFDYHCHLPEKQILENKPFEDIYEVWLAGDHYKWRLMRNYGVDEEYITGKRTNREKF
;
A
#
# COMPACT_ATOMS: atom_id res chain seq x y z
N MET A 1 -13.86 1.45 20.03
CA MET A 1 -14.20 0.58 18.88
C MET A 1 -13.15 0.79 17.79
N SER A 2 -12.57 -0.26 17.23
CA SER A 2 -11.59 -0.13 16.13
C SER A 2 -12.31 0.08 14.79
N TYR A 3 -11.75 0.91 13.90
CA TYR A 3 -12.26 1.12 12.54
C TYR A 3 -12.01 -0.11 11.67
N ILE A 4 -10.75 -0.58 11.62
CA ILE A 4 -10.38 -1.86 10.99
C ILE A 4 -10.47 -2.95 12.06
N ARG A 5 -11.39 -3.89 11.86
CA ARG A 5 -11.65 -5.04 12.75
C ARG A 5 -11.49 -6.35 11.95
N PRO A 6 -11.44 -7.52 12.61
CA PRO A 6 -11.33 -8.80 11.90
C PRO A 6 -12.43 -9.01 10.84
N ASP A 7 -13.61 -8.45 11.06
CA ASP A 7 -14.77 -8.49 10.15
C ASP A 7 -14.86 -7.28 9.21
N PHE A 8 -13.75 -6.56 8.97
CA PHE A 8 -13.75 -5.38 8.11
C PHE A 8 -14.29 -5.72 6.71
N LEU A 9 -15.29 -4.96 6.25
CA LEU A 9 -16.08 -5.18 5.03
C LEU A 9 -16.97 -6.44 5.00
N LEU A 10 -17.00 -7.26 6.07
CA LEU A 10 -17.83 -8.46 6.15
C LEU A 10 -19.13 -8.15 6.90
N THR A 11 -20.25 -8.08 6.17
CA THR A 11 -21.53 -7.57 6.70
C THR A 11 -22.47 -8.65 7.26
N ASN A 12 -22.08 -9.92 7.21
CA ASN A 12 -22.89 -11.03 7.72
C ASN A 12 -22.05 -12.26 8.10
N GLU A 13 -22.64 -13.16 8.89
CA GLU A 13 -21.97 -14.37 9.39
C GLU A 13 -21.50 -15.32 8.28
N THR A 14 -22.21 -15.36 7.15
CA THR A 14 -21.80 -16.19 6.01
C THR A 14 -20.53 -15.64 5.37
N ALA A 15 -20.42 -14.32 5.20
CA ALA A 15 -19.21 -13.66 4.69
C ALA A 15 -18.00 -13.91 5.61
N VAL A 16 -18.19 -13.74 6.93
CA VAL A 16 -17.16 -14.05 7.94
C VAL A 16 -16.72 -15.50 7.84
N ARG A 17 -17.66 -16.45 7.79
CA ARG A 17 -17.35 -17.88 7.67
C ARG A 17 -16.59 -18.21 6.40
N LEU A 18 -16.98 -17.63 5.26
CA LEU A 18 -16.33 -17.87 3.98
C LEU A 18 -14.89 -17.33 3.97
N TYR A 19 -14.68 -16.12 4.48
CA TYR A 19 -13.36 -15.50 4.54
C TYR A 19 -12.43 -16.26 5.49
N GLU A 20 -12.82 -16.43 6.75
CA GLU A 20 -11.98 -17.00 7.81
C GLU A 20 -11.65 -18.48 7.58
N LYS A 21 -12.63 -19.28 7.13
CA LYS A 21 -12.43 -20.72 6.96
C LYS A 21 -11.74 -21.07 5.65
N TYR A 22 -11.96 -20.29 4.58
CA TYR A 22 -11.56 -20.70 3.24
C TYR A 22 -10.63 -19.72 2.55
N ALA A 23 -10.91 -18.42 2.57
CA ALA A 23 -10.19 -17.44 1.74
C ALA A 23 -8.86 -16.98 2.37
N ALA A 24 -8.87 -16.61 3.66
CA ALA A 24 -7.76 -15.94 4.33
C ALA A 24 -6.43 -16.72 4.32
N LYS A 25 -6.51 -18.06 4.23
CA LYS A 25 -5.34 -18.96 4.25
C LYS A 25 -4.86 -19.37 2.86
N LYS A 26 -5.48 -18.88 1.79
CA LYS A 26 -5.05 -19.21 0.43
C LYS A 26 -3.75 -18.47 0.10
N PRO A 27 -2.83 -19.11 -0.63
CA PRO A 27 -1.65 -18.42 -1.14
C PRO A 27 -2.08 -17.36 -2.15
N ILE A 28 -1.24 -16.34 -2.32
CA ILE A 28 -1.41 -15.31 -3.33
C ILE A 28 -0.75 -15.79 -4.62
N PHE A 29 -1.49 -15.74 -5.72
CA PHE A 29 -0.96 -15.91 -7.07
C PHE A 29 -1.14 -14.60 -7.83
N ASP A 30 -0.14 -13.73 -7.75
CA ASP A 30 -0.16 -12.40 -8.35
C ASP A 30 0.48 -12.43 -9.75
N TYR A 31 -0.28 -12.94 -10.72
CA TYR A 31 0.21 -13.22 -12.07
C TYR A 31 0.55 -11.96 -12.89
N HIS A 32 0.15 -10.79 -12.43
CA HIS A 32 0.42 -9.51 -13.07
C HIS A 32 0.68 -8.43 -12.01
N CYS A 33 1.94 -8.02 -11.89
CA CYS A 33 2.37 -6.93 -11.04
C CYS A 33 3.45 -6.10 -11.75
N HIS A 34 3.81 -4.98 -11.13
CA HIS A 34 4.90 -4.10 -11.57
C HIS A 34 6.03 -4.03 -10.53
N LEU A 35 6.22 -5.09 -9.75
CA LEU A 35 7.30 -5.15 -8.76
C LEU A 35 8.66 -5.18 -9.47
N PRO A 36 9.64 -4.37 -9.03
CA PRO A 36 10.96 -4.34 -9.63
C PRO A 36 11.77 -5.61 -9.27
N GLU A 37 12.12 -6.40 -10.28
CA GLU A 37 12.82 -7.68 -10.15
C GLU A 37 14.17 -7.54 -9.44
N LYS A 38 14.86 -6.40 -9.65
CA LYS A 38 16.15 -6.12 -9.02
C LYS A 38 16.03 -5.98 -7.51
N GLN A 39 14.99 -5.30 -7.00
CA GLN A 39 14.81 -5.15 -5.55
C GLN A 39 14.50 -6.49 -4.87
N ILE A 40 13.78 -7.38 -5.57
CA ILE A 40 13.52 -8.75 -5.11
C ILE A 40 14.83 -9.53 -5.05
N LEU A 41 15.61 -9.52 -6.13
CA LEU A 41 16.90 -10.22 -6.23
C LEU A 41 17.88 -9.77 -5.14
N GLU A 42 17.97 -8.46 -4.90
CA GLU A 42 18.87 -7.87 -3.90
C GLU A 42 18.32 -7.97 -2.48
N ASN A 43 17.07 -8.43 -2.30
CA ASN A 43 16.35 -8.39 -1.03
C ASN A 43 16.46 -7.00 -0.37
N LYS A 44 16.19 -5.96 -1.17
CA LYS A 44 16.49 -4.57 -0.82
C LYS A 44 15.73 -4.16 0.46
N PRO A 45 16.40 -3.72 1.54
CA PRO A 45 15.75 -3.05 2.66
C PRO A 45 15.33 -1.62 2.27
N PHE A 46 14.22 -1.15 2.84
CA PHE A 46 13.77 0.24 2.68
C PHE A 46 14.31 1.10 3.82
N GLU A 47 14.84 2.28 3.50
CA GLU A 47 15.46 3.18 4.47
C GLU A 47 14.43 3.94 5.32
N ASP A 48 13.27 4.25 4.74
CA ASP A 48 12.21 4.99 5.41
C ASP A 48 10.80 4.63 4.88
N ILE A 49 9.78 5.19 5.51
CA ILE A 49 8.37 4.95 5.14
C ILE A 49 7.99 5.59 3.80
N TYR A 50 8.70 6.63 3.37
CA TYR A 50 8.46 7.24 2.06
C TYR A 50 8.85 6.25 0.95
N GLU A 51 9.98 5.54 1.06
CA GLU A 51 10.40 4.58 0.03
C GLU A 51 9.38 3.47 -0.19
N VAL A 52 8.78 2.93 0.87
CA VAL A 52 7.79 1.85 0.75
C VAL A 52 6.39 2.35 0.38
N TRP A 53 6.07 3.61 0.70
CA TRP A 53 4.67 4.07 0.65
C TRP A 53 4.40 5.23 -0.29
N LEU A 54 5.33 6.17 -0.48
CA LEU A 54 5.17 7.36 -1.33
C LEU A 54 6.09 7.37 -2.55
N ALA A 55 7.09 6.51 -2.66
CA ALA A 55 7.92 6.42 -3.87
C ALA A 55 7.16 5.86 -5.10
N GLY A 56 5.95 5.34 -4.92
CA GLY A 56 5.26 4.58 -5.94
C GLY A 56 3.73 4.52 -5.88
N ASP A 57 3.26 3.83 -6.92
CA ASP A 57 1.93 3.64 -7.50
C ASP A 57 1.06 4.87 -7.73
N HIS A 58 1.63 6.07 -7.61
CA HIS A 58 1.13 7.37 -8.10
C HIS A 58 -0.27 7.83 -7.64
N TYR A 59 -1.10 6.98 -7.03
CA TYR A 59 -2.41 7.35 -6.50
C TYR A 59 -2.29 8.36 -5.37
N LYS A 60 -1.30 8.20 -4.48
CA LYS A 60 -1.04 9.16 -3.40
C LYS A 60 -0.62 10.50 -3.96
N TRP A 61 0.24 10.53 -4.99
CA TRP A 61 0.64 11.76 -5.68
C TRP A 61 -0.55 12.46 -6.31
N ARG A 62 -1.42 11.72 -7.01
CA ARG A 62 -2.65 12.26 -7.58
C ARG A 62 -3.54 12.88 -6.50
N LEU A 63 -3.69 12.20 -5.36
CA LEU A 63 -4.47 12.71 -4.24
C LEU A 63 -3.83 13.99 -3.67
N MET A 64 -2.53 14.00 -3.42
CA MET A 64 -1.79 15.17 -2.92
C MET A 64 -1.98 16.38 -3.85
N ARG A 65 -1.89 16.20 -5.17
CA ARG A 65 -2.18 17.26 -6.17
C ARG A 65 -3.62 17.77 -6.07
N ASN A 66 -4.59 16.86 -5.93
CA ASN A 66 -6.00 17.23 -5.77
C ASN A 66 -6.27 18.03 -4.48
N TYR A 67 -5.45 17.85 -3.45
CA TYR A 67 -5.51 18.61 -2.20
C TYR A 67 -4.59 19.84 -2.18
N GLY A 68 -3.98 20.21 -3.32
CA GLY A 68 -3.18 21.43 -3.44
C GLY A 68 -1.80 21.34 -2.78
N VAL A 69 -1.28 20.14 -2.53
CA VAL A 69 0.10 19.97 -2.06
C VAL A 69 1.05 20.34 -3.20
N ASP A 70 2.03 21.19 -2.90
CA ASP A 70 3.04 21.62 -3.87
C ASP A 70 3.87 20.42 -4.38
N GLU A 71 4.20 20.43 -5.67
CA GLU A 71 4.89 19.32 -6.33
C GLU A 71 6.29 19.04 -5.73
N GLU A 72 6.91 20.03 -5.07
CA GLU A 72 8.15 19.86 -4.32
C GLU A 72 8.04 18.79 -3.23
N TYR A 73 6.86 18.64 -2.62
CA TYR A 73 6.57 17.63 -1.59
C TYR A 73 6.07 16.30 -2.17
N ILE A 74 5.95 16.19 -3.49
CA ILE A 74 5.47 14.99 -4.17
C ILE A 74 6.64 14.36 -4.94
N THR A 75 6.99 14.90 -6.10
CA THR A 75 8.07 14.38 -6.94
C THR A 75 9.31 15.28 -7.01
N GLY A 76 9.29 16.45 -6.36
CA GLY A 76 10.43 17.36 -6.31
C GLY A 76 11.58 16.92 -5.40
N LYS A 77 12.46 17.84 -5.04
CA LYS A 77 13.77 17.52 -4.43
C LYS A 77 13.80 17.61 -2.91
N ARG A 78 12.64 17.82 -2.27
CA ARG A 78 12.50 17.75 -0.81
C ARG A 78 12.95 16.39 -0.28
N THR A 79 13.41 16.37 0.96
CA THR A 79 13.80 15.12 1.62
C THR A 79 12.59 14.20 1.77
N ASN A 80 12.82 12.88 1.79
CA ASN A 80 11.78 11.88 2.01
C ASN A 80 10.93 12.18 3.26
N ARG A 81 11.57 12.69 4.32
CA ARG A 81 10.92 13.09 5.58
C ARG A 81 10.05 14.33 5.45
N GLU A 82 10.33 15.24 4.53
CA GLU A 82 9.45 16.39 4.26
C GLU A 82 8.25 15.99 3.38
N LYS A 83 8.42 14.98 2.52
CA LYS A 83 7.36 14.46 1.65
C LYS A 83 6.33 13.59 2.39
N PHE A 84 6.72 12.98 3.50
CA PHE A 84 5.87 12.13 4.35
C PHE A 84 5.32 12.92 5.54
#